data_AF-L7U4U3-F1
#
_entry.id   AF-L7U4U3-F1
#
_cell.length_a   1.000
_cell.length_b   1.000
_cell.length_c   1.000
_cell.angle_alpha   90.00
_cell.angle_beta   90.00
_cell.angle_gamma   90.00
#
_symmetry.space_group_name_H-M   'P 1'
#
loop_
_entity.id
_entity.type
_entity.pdbx_description
1 polymer ?
#
loop_
_entity_poly.entity_id
_entity_poly.type
_entity_poly.pdbx_seq_one_letter_code
_entity_poly.pdbx_strand_id
1 'polypeptide(L)'
;MSLKRMKMASLAIAVLAGTFALGFPTRVLAGDDCAEAHARVQAWIKENEDRLPTTLEEVSRYPMAYRRAIVEALPSKQKADLWREHVRQYIASHPSVGAKQREVLELVIASINPQLFSSDITPELLRLEAAVKAAFGPEEARLIVATLGPPESLHAQGSPVGTCECNPRSAFCGKLKCRAASCMVLPGCGYMGRYQCNGFCE
;
A
#
# COMPACT_ATOMS: atom_id res chain seq x y z
N MET A 1 37.16 -70.16 -27.04
CA MET A 1 37.38 -69.50 -28.34
C MET A 1 38.13 -68.19 -28.13
N SER A 2 39.29 -68.12 -28.79
CA SER A 2 40.19 -67.01 -29.16
C SER A 2 40.19 -65.63 -28.45
N LEU A 3 41.43 -65.23 -28.10
CA LEU A 3 41.96 -63.88 -27.91
C LEU A 3 41.85 -62.97 -29.17
N LYS A 4 41.93 -61.64 -28.93
CA LYS A 4 42.81 -60.58 -29.54
C LYS A 4 42.04 -59.28 -29.80
N ARG A 5 42.30 -58.16 -29.09
CA ARG A 5 43.34 -57.11 -29.29
C ARG A 5 43.37 -56.48 -30.71
N MET A 6 43.05 -55.18 -30.82
CA MET A 6 43.85 -54.08 -31.43
C MET A 6 42.97 -52.80 -31.53
N LYS A 7 43.28 -51.70 -30.84
CA LYS A 7 44.29 -50.64 -31.07
C LYS A 7 43.85 -49.53 -32.06
N MET A 8 43.58 -48.37 -31.47
CA MET A 8 44.00 -46.98 -31.81
C MET A 8 44.06 -46.49 -33.26
N ALA A 9 43.37 -45.36 -33.52
CA ALA A 9 43.91 -44.09 -34.10
C ALA A 9 42.69 -43.15 -34.37
N SER A 10 42.48 -42.04 -33.65
CA SER A 10 43.14 -40.73 -33.72
C SER A 10 42.63 -39.78 -34.83
N LEU A 11 42.27 -38.57 -34.38
CA LEU A 11 42.09 -37.27 -35.06
C LEU A 11 40.84 -37.00 -35.92
N ALA A 12 40.00 -36.06 -35.46
CA ALA A 12 40.03 -34.67 -35.96
C ALA A 12 39.21 -33.74 -35.05
N ILE A 13 39.81 -32.59 -34.74
CA ILE A 13 39.26 -31.49 -33.95
C ILE A 13 38.31 -30.67 -34.83
N ALA A 14 37.13 -30.33 -34.31
CA ALA A 14 36.41 -29.11 -34.71
C ALA A 14 35.91 -28.40 -33.45
N VAL A 15 36.69 -27.41 -33.01
CA VAL A 15 36.26 -26.39 -32.05
C VAL A 15 35.17 -25.58 -32.75
N LEU A 16 33.90 -25.86 -32.46
CA LEU A 16 32.83 -24.93 -32.80
C LEU A 16 32.70 -23.93 -31.65
N ALA A 17 33.10 -22.71 -32.01
CA ALA A 17 33.06 -21.50 -31.22
C ALA A 17 31.70 -21.31 -30.54
N GLY A 18 31.76 -20.88 -29.29
CA GLY A 18 30.62 -20.63 -28.44
C GLY A 18 29.60 -19.69 -29.09
N THR A 19 28.34 -20.10 -28.98
CA THR A 19 27.25 -19.17 -28.70
C THR A 19 26.76 -19.49 -27.31
N PHE A 20 27.38 -18.84 -26.32
CA PHE A 20 26.75 -18.58 -25.04
C PHE A 20 25.55 -17.67 -25.32
N ALA A 21 24.43 -18.25 -25.75
CA ALA A 21 23.15 -17.64 -25.43
C ALA A 21 22.97 -17.88 -23.93
N LEU A 22 23.56 -16.98 -23.14
CA LEU A 22 23.09 -16.71 -21.80
C LEU A 22 21.60 -16.41 -21.96
N GLY A 23 20.76 -17.42 -21.77
CA GLY A 23 19.37 -17.23 -21.39
C GLY A 23 19.40 -16.56 -20.04
N PHE A 24 19.72 -15.26 -20.05
CA PHE A 24 19.47 -14.40 -18.92
C PHE A 24 18.01 -14.62 -18.56
N PRO A 25 17.68 -14.94 -17.29
CA PRO A 25 16.29 -14.93 -16.88
C PRO A 25 15.77 -13.56 -17.29
N THR A 26 14.75 -13.58 -18.15
CA THR A 26 13.93 -12.42 -18.44
C THR A 26 13.67 -11.77 -17.09
N ARG A 27 13.94 -10.48 -16.97
CA ARG A 27 13.41 -9.67 -15.89
C ARG A 27 11.92 -9.98 -15.87
N VAL A 28 11.46 -10.81 -14.92
CA VAL A 28 10.06 -10.84 -14.53
C VAL A 28 9.83 -9.40 -14.11
N LEU A 29 9.16 -8.64 -14.97
CA LEU A 29 8.86 -7.26 -14.69
C LEU A 29 7.95 -7.31 -13.46
N ALA A 30 8.38 -6.70 -12.36
CA ALA A 30 7.55 -6.57 -11.16
C ALA A 30 6.13 -6.06 -11.47
N GLY A 31 5.93 -5.41 -12.62
CA GLY A 31 4.62 -4.98 -13.13
C GLY A 31 3.59 -6.09 -13.36
N ASP A 32 3.98 -7.30 -13.76
CA ASP A 32 3.03 -8.41 -13.97
C ASP A 32 2.48 -8.90 -12.62
N ASP A 33 3.35 -9.04 -11.63
CA ASP A 33 2.99 -9.44 -10.26
C ASP A 33 2.08 -8.39 -9.57
N CYS A 34 2.32 -7.10 -9.83
CA CYS A 34 1.49 -6.00 -9.31
C CYS A 34 0.07 -6.05 -9.87
N ALA A 35 -0.03 -6.18 -11.19
CA ALA A 35 -1.30 -6.15 -11.90
C ALA A 35 -2.16 -7.36 -11.51
N GLU A 36 -1.53 -8.53 -11.42
CA GLU A 36 -2.21 -9.74 -10.95
C GLU A 36 -2.69 -9.60 -9.51
N ALA A 37 -1.83 -9.09 -8.62
CA ALA A 37 -2.20 -8.90 -7.22
C ALA A 37 -3.34 -7.89 -7.03
N HIS A 38 -3.32 -6.78 -7.77
CA HIS A 38 -4.43 -5.85 -7.78
C HIS A 38 -5.70 -6.50 -8.32
N ALA A 39 -5.61 -7.26 -9.42
CA ALA A 39 -6.75 -7.99 -9.98
C ALA A 39 -7.35 -8.98 -8.97
N ARG A 40 -6.52 -9.68 -8.18
CA ARG A 40 -6.98 -10.55 -7.09
C ARG A 40 -7.75 -9.78 -6.02
N VAL A 41 -7.26 -8.62 -5.59
CA VAL A 41 -7.97 -7.77 -4.62
C VAL A 41 -9.32 -7.31 -5.18
N GLN A 42 -9.37 -6.85 -6.43
CA GLN A 42 -10.61 -6.38 -7.05
C GLN A 42 -11.62 -7.52 -7.27
N ALA A 43 -11.15 -8.70 -7.69
CA ALA A 43 -11.99 -9.89 -7.80
C ALA A 43 -12.60 -10.25 -6.43
N TRP A 44 -11.80 -10.24 -5.37
CA TRP A 44 -12.30 -10.48 -4.02
C TRP A 44 -13.32 -9.44 -3.58
N ILE A 45 -13.10 -8.14 -3.85
CA ILE A 45 -14.09 -7.09 -3.53
C ILE A 45 -15.41 -7.37 -4.23
N LYS A 46 -15.38 -7.67 -5.53
CA LYS A 46 -16.57 -7.98 -6.32
C LYS A 46 -17.33 -9.22 -5.80
N GLU A 47 -16.61 -10.28 -5.45
CA GLU A 47 -17.20 -11.50 -4.88
C GLU A 47 -17.77 -11.31 -3.46
N ASN A 48 -17.40 -10.22 -2.79
CA ASN A 48 -17.76 -9.94 -1.41
C ASN A 48 -18.54 -8.63 -1.25
N GLU A 49 -19.07 -8.04 -2.32
CA GLU A 49 -19.70 -6.70 -2.31
C GLU A 49 -20.76 -6.53 -1.22
N ASP A 50 -21.67 -7.50 -1.07
CA ASP A 50 -22.75 -7.47 -0.07
C ASP A 50 -22.31 -7.84 1.36
N ARG A 51 -21.04 -8.22 1.53
CA ARG A 51 -20.45 -8.75 2.78
C ARG A 51 -19.09 -8.13 3.11
N LEU A 52 -18.82 -6.94 2.57
CA LEU A 52 -17.59 -6.22 2.89
C LEU A 52 -17.53 -5.89 4.38
N PRO A 53 -16.36 -6.00 5.03
CA PRO A 53 -16.14 -5.52 6.39
C PRO A 53 -16.57 -4.06 6.56
N THR A 54 -17.34 -3.77 7.61
CA THR A 54 -17.88 -2.42 7.86
C THR A 54 -17.44 -1.82 9.20
N THR A 55 -16.78 -2.62 10.03
CA THR A 55 -16.21 -2.18 11.32
C THR A 55 -14.70 -2.03 11.24
N LEU A 56 -14.13 -1.16 12.08
CA LEU A 56 -12.68 -0.97 12.11
C LEU A 56 -11.95 -2.26 12.49
N GLU A 57 -12.51 -3.05 13.40
CA GLU A 57 -11.94 -4.34 13.81
C GLU A 57 -11.84 -5.31 12.63
N GLU A 58 -12.93 -5.50 11.88
CA GLU A 58 -12.94 -6.43 10.75
C GLU A 58 -12.01 -5.97 9.64
N VAL A 59 -12.05 -4.68 9.27
CA VAL A 59 -11.16 -4.11 8.24
C VAL A 59 -9.69 -4.30 8.64
N SER A 60 -9.36 -4.08 9.93
CA SER A 60 -7.98 -4.17 10.43
C SER A 60 -7.35 -5.56 10.32
N ARG A 61 -8.15 -6.63 10.13
CA ARG A 61 -7.65 -8.00 9.96
C ARG A 61 -7.05 -8.27 8.58
N TYR A 62 -7.30 -7.39 7.61
CA TYR A 62 -6.83 -7.55 6.23
C TYR A 62 -5.48 -6.89 5.98
N PRO A 63 -4.73 -7.29 4.93
CA PRO A 63 -3.58 -6.53 4.46
C PRO A 63 -3.97 -5.14 3.93
N MET A 64 -3.06 -4.16 3.95
CA MET A 64 -3.31 -2.75 3.60
C MET A 64 -3.93 -2.58 2.22
N ALA A 65 -3.49 -3.37 1.24
CA ALA A 65 -4.07 -3.35 -0.11
C ALA A 65 -5.58 -3.68 -0.09
N TYR A 66 -5.98 -4.69 0.68
CA TYR A 66 -7.38 -5.04 0.90
C TYR A 66 -8.10 -4.00 1.74
N ARG A 67 -7.48 -3.46 2.81
CA ARG A 67 -8.10 -2.40 3.63
C ARG A 67 -8.47 -1.19 2.78
N ARG A 68 -7.55 -0.71 1.93
CA ARG A 68 -7.80 0.41 1.02
C ARG A 68 -8.94 0.09 0.05
N ALA A 69 -8.92 -1.10 -0.55
CA ALA A 69 -9.95 -1.51 -1.50
C ALA A 69 -11.33 -1.67 -0.86
N ILE A 70 -11.40 -2.26 0.34
CA ILE A 70 -12.62 -2.37 1.15
C ILE A 70 -13.16 -0.98 1.41
N VAL A 71 -12.35 -0.12 2.05
CA VAL A 71 -12.77 1.24 2.43
C VAL A 71 -13.23 1.99 1.20
N GLU A 72 -12.53 1.90 0.07
CA GLU A 72 -12.90 2.60 -1.15
C GLU A 72 -14.25 2.16 -1.72
N ALA A 73 -14.59 0.87 -1.60
CA ALA A 73 -15.87 0.33 -2.03
C ALA A 73 -17.05 0.68 -1.09
N LEU A 74 -16.76 1.12 0.14
CA LEU A 74 -17.83 1.46 1.10
C LEU A 74 -18.51 2.81 0.77
N PRO A 75 -19.79 2.96 1.12
CA PRO A 75 -20.48 4.26 1.07
C PRO A 75 -19.77 5.32 1.93
N SER A 76 -19.82 6.60 1.51
CA SER A 76 -19.15 7.71 2.20
C SER A 76 -19.47 7.84 3.68
N LYS A 77 -20.68 7.47 4.11
CA LYS A 77 -21.04 7.44 5.54
C LYS A 77 -20.21 6.41 6.31
N GLN A 78 -20.06 5.20 5.77
CA GLN A 78 -19.29 4.15 6.42
C GLN A 78 -17.79 4.48 6.42
N LYS A 79 -17.25 5.05 5.33
CA LYS A 79 -15.90 5.62 5.29
C LYS A 79 -15.68 6.61 6.44
N ALA A 80 -16.62 7.53 6.65
CA ALA A 80 -16.56 8.52 7.72
C ALA A 80 -16.62 7.88 9.12
N ASP A 81 -17.49 6.90 9.32
CA ASP A 81 -17.64 6.24 10.62
C ASP A 81 -16.36 5.46 10.99
N LEU A 82 -15.74 4.74 10.04
CA LEU A 82 -14.46 4.04 10.25
C LEU A 82 -13.31 4.98 10.64
N TRP A 83 -13.14 6.09 9.92
CA TRP A 83 -12.08 7.04 10.23
C TRP A 83 -12.29 7.75 11.56
N ARG A 84 -13.53 8.07 11.94
CA ARG A 84 -13.82 8.63 13.28
C ARG A 84 -13.52 7.61 14.37
N GLU A 85 -13.92 6.36 14.18
CA GLU A 85 -13.62 5.28 15.12
C GLU A 85 -12.10 5.14 15.31
N HIS A 86 -11.34 5.11 14.20
CA HIS A 86 -9.89 4.99 14.21
C HIS A 86 -9.21 6.11 15.02
N VAL A 87 -9.57 7.36 14.76
CA VAL A 87 -8.97 8.51 15.48
C VAL A 87 -9.38 8.49 16.96
N ARG A 88 -10.62 8.11 17.30
CA ARG A 88 -11.05 7.97 18.70
C ARG A 88 -10.29 6.85 19.42
N GLN A 89 -10.11 5.70 18.79
CA GLN A 89 -9.33 4.59 19.34
C GLN A 89 -7.87 5.00 19.55
N TYR A 90 -7.29 5.78 18.64
CA TYR A 90 -5.95 6.35 18.82
C TYR A 90 -5.88 7.24 20.07
N ILE A 91 -6.81 8.20 20.23
CA ILE A 91 -6.87 9.06 21.43
C ILE A 91 -6.98 8.25 22.72
N ALA A 92 -7.82 7.20 22.72
CA ALA A 92 -8.06 6.37 23.90
C ALA A 92 -6.85 5.52 24.29
N SER A 93 -6.07 5.05 23.30
CA SER A 93 -4.89 4.20 23.51
C SER A 93 -3.60 4.96 23.78
N HIS A 94 -3.57 6.29 23.58
CA HIS A 94 -2.38 7.13 23.76
C HIS A 94 -2.61 8.21 24.84
N PRO A 95 -2.58 7.84 26.14
CA PRO A 95 -2.83 8.79 27.23
C PRO A 95 -1.76 9.89 27.34
N SER A 96 -0.60 9.71 26.70
CA SER A 96 0.47 10.70 26.62
C SER A 96 0.22 11.83 25.62
N VAL A 97 -0.85 11.75 24.81
CA VAL A 97 -1.23 12.82 23.87
C VAL A 97 -1.53 14.11 24.64
N GLY A 98 -0.73 15.14 24.38
CA GLY A 98 -0.85 16.44 25.07
C GLY A 98 -2.11 17.21 24.67
N ALA A 99 -2.46 18.23 25.45
CA ALA A 99 -3.68 19.02 25.23
C ALA A 99 -3.80 19.59 23.80
N LYS A 100 -2.71 20.16 23.26
CA LYS A 100 -2.68 20.72 21.89
C LYS A 100 -2.84 19.64 20.81
N GLN A 101 -2.21 18.47 21.00
CA GLN A 101 -2.33 17.35 20.08
C GLN A 101 -3.77 16.80 20.09
N ARG A 102 -4.37 16.69 21.28
CA ARG A 102 -5.77 16.30 21.44
C ARG A 102 -6.72 17.27 20.73
N GLU A 103 -6.53 18.58 20.89
CA GLU A 103 -7.32 19.60 20.18
C GLU A 103 -7.28 19.40 18.65
N VAL A 104 -6.09 19.14 18.10
CA VAL A 104 -5.95 18.82 16.67
C VAL A 104 -6.73 17.56 16.29
N LEU A 105 -6.69 16.49 17.09
CA LEU A 105 -7.44 15.26 16.81
C LEU A 105 -8.96 15.44 16.93
N GLU A 106 -9.43 16.28 17.84
CA GLU A 106 -10.87 16.61 17.92
C GLU A 106 -11.33 17.40 16.69
N LEU A 107 -10.51 18.33 16.18
CA LEU A 107 -10.77 19.01 14.90
C LEU A 107 -10.77 18.02 13.72
N VAL A 108 -9.86 17.04 13.73
CA VAL A 108 -9.87 15.93 12.76
C VAL A 108 -11.20 15.19 12.82
N ILE A 109 -11.64 14.73 14.00
CA ILE A 109 -12.91 14.02 14.18
C ILE A 109 -14.11 14.85 13.69
N ALA A 110 -14.14 16.14 14.03
CA ALA A 110 -15.21 17.06 13.62
C ALA A 110 -15.27 17.26 12.10
N SER A 111 -14.11 17.24 11.42
CA SER A 111 -14.01 17.38 9.96
C SER A 111 -14.45 16.12 9.21
N ILE A 112 -14.38 14.95 9.82
CA ILE A 112 -14.76 13.69 9.18
C ILE A 112 -16.28 13.66 9.07
N ASN A 113 -16.80 13.68 7.85
CA ASN A 113 -18.22 13.56 7.52
C ASN A 113 -18.39 12.90 6.14
N PRO A 114 -19.59 12.47 5.73
CA PRO A 114 -19.77 11.81 4.43
C PRO A 114 -19.36 12.71 3.25
N GLN A 115 -19.59 14.02 3.32
CA GLN A 115 -19.25 14.98 2.26
C GLN A 115 -17.74 15.08 2.04
N LEU A 116 -16.94 14.82 3.09
CA LEU A 116 -15.50 14.68 2.96
C LEU A 116 -15.21 13.68 1.84
N PHE A 117 -15.76 12.47 1.87
CA PHE A 117 -15.42 11.40 0.93
C PHE A 117 -16.08 11.50 -0.46
N SER A 118 -16.92 12.51 -0.70
CA SER A 118 -17.60 12.71 -2.00
C SER A 118 -17.28 14.03 -2.69
N SER A 119 -16.51 14.92 -2.05
CA SER A 119 -16.20 16.26 -2.57
C SER A 119 -14.74 16.37 -3.01
N ASP A 120 -14.37 17.49 -3.62
CA ASP A 120 -12.96 17.79 -3.90
C ASP A 120 -12.16 18.11 -2.64
N ILE A 121 -10.83 18.09 -2.76
CA ILE A 121 -9.91 18.51 -1.70
C ILE A 121 -10.00 20.02 -1.51
N THR A 122 -10.35 20.48 -0.31
CA THR A 122 -10.51 21.90 0.02
C THR A 122 -9.26 22.48 0.70
N PRO A 123 -9.06 23.82 0.68
CA PRO A 123 -7.98 24.46 1.44
C PRO A 123 -8.05 24.20 2.95
N GLU A 124 -9.25 24.02 3.50
CA GLU A 124 -9.44 23.68 4.92
C GLU A 124 -8.89 22.28 5.23
N LEU A 125 -9.16 21.30 4.38
CA LEU A 125 -8.62 19.95 4.52
C LEU A 125 -7.09 19.95 4.47
N LEU A 126 -6.50 20.74 3.57
CA LEU A 126 -5.04 20.89 3.47
C LEU A 126 -4.43 21.51 4.73
N ARG A 127 -5.09 22.51 5.32
CA ARG A 127 -4.66 23.11 6.59
C ARG A 127 -4.72 22.11 7.74
N LEU A 128 -5.77 21.29 7.77
CA LEU A 128 -5.93 20.27 8.81
C LEU A 128 -4.90 19.15 8.67
N GLU A 129 -4.60 18.70 7.46
CA GLU A 129 -3.49 17.78 7.18
C GLU A 129 -2.16 18.36 7.71
N ALA A 130 -1.86 19.62 7.41
CA ALA A 130 -0.66 20.28 7.88
C ALA A 130 -0.60 20.39 9.41
N ALA A 131 -1.74 20.68 10.06
CA ALA A 131 -1.83 20.76 11.52
C ALA A 131 -1.53 19.40 12.18
N VAL A 132 -2.04 18.29 11.64
CA VAL A 132 -1.73 16.94 12.14
C VAL A 132 -0.24 16.65 11.99
N LYS A 133 0.35 16.92 10.83
CA LYS A 133 1.78 16.72 10.58
C LYS A 133 2.66 17.53 11.55
N ALA A 134 2.29 18.77 11.80
CA ALA A 134 3.01 19.65 12.73
C ALA A 134 2.91 19.19 14.19
N ALA A 135 1.76 18.66 14.61
CA ALA A 135 1.51 18.27 16.00
C ALA A 135 2.11 16.91 16.38
N PHE A 136 2.23 15.97 15.42
CA PHE A 136 2.61 14.58 15.68
C PHE A 136 3.93 14.16 15.04
N GLY A 137 4.44 14.91 14.06
CA GLY A 137 5.55 14.48 13.23
C GLY A 137 5.13 13.42 12.21
N PRO A 138 6.03 13.06 11.27
CA PRO A 138 5.65 12.34 10.06
C PRO A 138 5.25 10.88 10.27
N GLU A 139 5.93 10.16 11.18
CA GLU A 139 5.62 8.76 11.47
C GLU A 139 4.26 8.62 12.14
N GLU A 140 4.04 9.40 13.19
CA GLU A 140 2.83 9.33 13.99
C GLU A 140 1.62 9.85 13.22
N ALA A 141 1.78 10.94 12.46
CA ALA A 141 0.73 11.41 11.56
C ALA A 141 0.30 10.34 10.54
N ARG A 142 1.23 9.53 10.01
CA ARG A 142 0.89 8.43 9.10
C ARG A 142 -0.01 7.39 9.76
N LEU A 143 0.24 7.06 11.03
CA LEU A 143 -0.58 6.10 11.79
C LEU A 143 -1.99 6.66 12.05
N ILE A 144 -2.10 7.95 12.34
CA ILE A 144 -3.38 8.57 12.70
C ILE A 144 -4.27 8.78 11.48
N VAL A 145 -3.74 9.31 10.38
CA VAL A 145 -4.58 9.80 9.26
C VAL A 145 -4.29 9.19 7.89
N ALA A 146 -3.37 8.24 7.77
CA ALA A 146 -3.06 7.59 6.49
C ALA A 146 -3.03 6.05 6.55
N THR A 147 -3.17 5.47 7.75
CA THR A 147 -3.18 4.02 7.97
C THR A 147 -4.43 3.69 8.76
N LEU A 148 -5.45 3.13 8.10
CA LEU A 148 -6.66 2.71 8.80
C LEU A 148 -6.40 1.37 9.50
N GLY A 149 -6.59 1.37 10.82
CA GLY A 149 -6.22 0.26 11.69
C GLY A 149 -4.73 0.24 12.05
N PRO A 150 -4.25 -0.83 12.69
CA PRO A 150 -2.86 -0.97 13.11
C PRO A 150 -1.89 -0.96 11.93
N PRO A 151 -0.65 -0.48 12.10
CA PRO A 151 0.38 -0.60 11.06
C PRO A 151 0.61 -2.08 10.72
N GLU A 152 0.80 -2.38 9.43
CA GLU A 152 1.25 -3.71 9.04
C GLU A 152 2.62 -4.02 9.64
N SER A 153 2.77 -5.24 10.13
CA SER A 153 4.11 -5.77 10.37
C SER A 153 4.80 -5.95 9.02
N LEU A 154 6.13 -5.80 8.99
CA LEU A 154 6.95 -6.04 7.78
C LEU A 154 6.81 -7.47 7.21
N HIS A 155 6.12 -8.35 7.94
CA HIS A 155 5.85 -9.75 7.58
C HIS A 155 4.38 -10.01 7.21
N ALA A 156 3.55 -8.98 7.05
CA ALA A 156 2.18 -9.13 6.57
C ALA A 156 2.21 -9.71 5.14
N GLN A 157 2.05 -11.03 5.05
CA GLN A 157 1.95 -11.73 3.77
C GLN A 157 0.70 -11.22 3.04
N GLY A 158 0.88 -10.55 1.90
CA GLY A 158 -0.23 -10.11 1.06
C GLY A 158 -0.14 -8.67 0.53
N SER A 159 0.83 -7.85 0.96
CA SER A 159 1.06 -6.55 0.31
C SER A 159 1.76 -6.76 -1.04
N PRO A 160 1.12 -6.39 -2.17
CA PRO A 160 1.72 -6.56 -3.49
C PRO A 160 2.95 -5.66 -3.63
N VAL A 161 4.10 -6.25 -3.93
CA VAL A 161 5.29 -5.49 -4.29
C VAL A 161 5.00 -4.73 -5.59
N GLY A 162 5.15 -3.40 -5.59
CA GLY A 162 5.11 -2.53 -6.79
C GLY A 162 3.78 -1.83 -7.12
N THR A 163 2.75 -1.92 -6.26
CA THR A 163 1.60 -0.99 -6.33
C THR A 163 1.98 0.36 -5.74
N CYS A 164 1.52 1.47 -6.33
CA CYS A 164 1.76 2.79 -5.75
C CYS A 164 1.22 2.84 -4.31
N GLU A 165 1.96 3.49 -3.41
CA GLU A 165 1.66 3.51 -1.97
C GLU A 165 1.56 4.91 -1.36
N CYS A 166 1.90 5.95 -2.13
CA CYS A 166 1.85 7.33 -1.66
C CYS A 166 1.39 8.31 -2.76
N ASN A 167 1.09 9.55 -2.36
CA ASN A 167 0.81 10.67 -3.25
C ASN A 167 1.74 11.85 -2.91
N PRO A 168 2.48 12.45 -3.86
CA PRO A 168 3.39 13.57 -3.58
C PRO A 168 2.71 14.82 -2.99
N ARG A 169 1.42 15.04 -3.26
CA ARG A 169 0.65 16.17 -2.72
C ARG A 169 0.16 15.93 -1.29
N SER A 170 0.13 14.68 -0.83
CA SER A 170 -0.29 14.28 0.52
C SER A 170 0.58 13.11 0.97
N ALA A 171 1.88 13.38 1.13
CA ALA A 171 2.86 12.35 1.43
C ALA A 171 2.78 11.93 2.90
N PHE A 172 2.64 10.63 3.14
CA PHE A 172 2.67 9.99 4.46
C PHE A 172 3.64 8.79 4.44
N CYS A 173 4.90 9.09 4.12
CA CYS A 173 5.99 8.12 3.99
C CYS A 173 6.87 8.02 5.25
N GLY A 174 6.42 8.58 6.38
CA GLY A 174 7.25 8.68 7.57
C GLY A 174 8.50 9.52 7.29
N LYS A 175 9.68 8.97 7.58
CA LYS A 175 10.97 9.61 7.28
C LYS A 175 11.36 9.62 5.79
N LEU A 176 10.73 8.79 4.97
CA LEU A 176 10.99 8.72 3.53
C LEU A 176 10.22 9.80 2.77
N LYS A 177 10.56 9.99 1.49
CA LYS A 177 9.84 10.91 0.59
C LYS A 177 8.95 10.13 -0.34
N CYS A 178 7.81 10.71 -0.71
CA CYS A 178 7.01 10.16 -1.79
C CYS A 178 7.61 10.62 -3.14
N ARG A 179 8.17 9.69 -3.91
CA ARG A 179 8.59 9.97 -5.29
C ARG A 179 7.52 9.49 -6.26
N ALA A 180 7.06 10.39 -7.14
CA ALA A 180 6.19 10.03 -8.25
C ALA A 180 6.86 8.97 -9.14
N ALA A 181 6.12 7.93 -9.51
CA ALA A 181 6.66 6.81 -10.25
C ALA A 181 5.66 6.28 -11.28
N SER A 182 6.18 5.57 -12.28
CA SER A 182 5.36 4.78 -13.20
C SER A 182 4.94 3.48 -12.50
N CYS A 183 3.88 3.55 -11.70
CA CYS A 183 3.27 2.42 -11.01
C CYS A 183 1.75 2.40 -11.25
N MET A 184 1.10 1.30 -10.88
CA MET A 184 -0.36 1.20 -10.99
C MET A 184 -1.01 2.18 -10.02
N VAL A 185 -1.72 3.16 -10.59
CA VAL A 185 -2.41 4.21 -9.82
C VAL A 185 -3.65 3.61 -9.16
N LEU A 186 -3.75 3.77 -7.83
CA LEU A 186 -4.83 3.22 -7.02
C LEU A 186 -5.46 4.32 -6.13
N PRO A 187 -6.73 4.22 -5.74
CA PRO A 187 -7.30 5.09 -4.71
C PRO A 187 -6.80 4.71 -3.31
N GLY A 188 -7.07 5.55 -2.31
CA GLY A 188 -6.85 5.18 -0.91
C GLY A 188 -5.52 5.63 -0.29
N CYS A 189 -4.82 6.59 -0.89
CA CYS A 189 -3.59 7.18 -0.33
C CYS A 189 -3.80 8.57 0.29
N GLY A 190 -2.78 9.06 0.98
CA GLY A 190 -2.79 10.40 1.56
C GLY A 190 -3.73 10.56 2.75
N TYR A 191 -4.07 11.80 3.06
CA TYR A 191 -4.94 12.14 4.18
C TYR A 191 -6.30 11.47 4.05
N MET A 192 -6.61 10.58 4.99
CA MET A 192 -7.82 9.76 5.08
C MET A 192 -8.12 8.93 3.83
N GLY A 193 -7.09 8.57 3.05
CA GLY A 193 -7.24 7.80 1.83
C GLY A 193 -7.86 8.57 0.65
N ARG A 194 -7.85 9.91 0.69
CA ARG A 194 -8.53 10.78 -0.28
C ARG A 194 -7.77 11.05 -1.57
N TYR A 195 -6.54 10.53 -1.69
CA TYR A 195 -5.66 10.77 -2.82
C TYR A 195 -5.45 9.48 -3.60
N GLN A 196 -5.18 9.63 -4.89
CA GLN A 196 -4.66 8.55 -5.70
C GLN A 196 -3.21 8.27 -5.30
N CYS A 197 -2.89 7.00 -5.04
CA CYS A 197 -1.54 6.50 -4.95
C CYS A 197 -0.89 6.59 -6.34
N ASN A 198 0.18 7.37 -6.48
CA ASN A 198 0.91 7.55 -7.74
C ASN A 198 2.44 7.68 -7.54
N GLY A 199 2.95 7.10 -6.45
CA GLY A 199 4.37 7.06 -6.12
C GLY A 199 4.74 6.02 -5.07
N PHE A 200 6.04 5.95 -4.77
CA PHE A 200 6.64 5.09 -3.74
C PHE A 200 7.31 5.91 -2.64
N CYS A 201 7.36 5.35 -1.44
CA CYS A 201 8.11 5.91 -0.32
C CYS A 201 9.57 5.43 -0.40
N GLU A 202 10.50 6.36 -0.67
CA GLU A 202 11.95 6.11 -0.79
C GLU A 202 12.83 7.26 -0.30
#